data_AF-A0A9P0FD04-F1
#
_entry.id   AF-A0A9P0FD04-F1
#
_cell.length_a   1.000
_cell.length_b   1.000
_cell.length_c   1.000
_cell.angle_alpha   90.00
_cell.angle_beta   90.00
_cell.angle_gamma   90.00
#
_symmetry.space_group_name_H-M   'P 1'
#
loop_
_entity.id
_entity.type
_entity.pdbx_description
1 polymer ?
#
loop_
_entity_poly.entity_id
_entity_poly.type
_entity_poly.pdbx_seq_one_letter_code
_entity_poly.pdbx_strand_id
1 'polypeptide(L)'
;MDTAREALYLNTAAETLQSIKDNWPKFPVKKENILKPNSAFVTKFYNEFLRELYRYIQVFTDEEVLFNDPPGLMEFSEEIITYNRMLQVFSVYLIKQTSYNFLLSDILKPQPKRTRVFITLCMQILMTINEIIKSDNNIYKEEMSKKDSFHDVSRLKAEVLEKLNWAQEKLEESEENLYNLRKEGVEVNKEYLEVLEYEKTRNKLYKDKQKEIDSLISESNMLKYDLDAVKKENVELEEQVVSQSEYEKDLEVLENLEKEIEGMTALQQTLSHGLEAKNKTLLHNNKCINVLETLVFDTKCEQIMREDEGKLQKLQFEIPKLNTELSDLTSTTEKLKMEEDLLNQKVEFIEKERINQLIIKQKECKDLQMEYTQLNQHNKQLEENKAIEIKQLEKELKRKEESFEHLKNSVKEKKTKLIELEKQVVQNFTVTMEQLLTKSKDIKKIQF
;
A
#
# COMPACT_ATOMS: atom_id res chain seq x y z
N MET A 1 62.54 -54.93 -62.76
CA MET A 1 61.67 -54.93 -61.54
C MET A 1 62.13 -53.94 -60.47
N ASP A 2 63.34 -53.38 -60.54
CA ASP A 2 63.88 -52.52 -59.45
C ASP A 2 63.38 -51.07 -59.46
N THR A 3 63.04 -50.50 -60.61
CA THR A 3 62.58 -49.10 -60.72
C THR A 3 61.24 -48.80 -60.03
N ALA A 4 60.28 -49.74 -60.06
CA ALA A 4 58.99 -49.56 -59.37
C ALA A 4 59.11 -49.67 -57.83
N ARG A 5 60.02 -50.51 -57.35
CA ARG A 5 60.31 -50.66 -55.91
C ARG A 5 61.02 -49.43 -55.35
N GLU A 6 61.93 -48.87 -56.13
CA GLU A 6 62.67 -47.66 -55.75
C GLU A 6 61.77 -46.41 -55.75
N ALA A 7 60.85 -46.30 -56.70
CA ALA A 7 59.84 -45.24 -56.73
C ALA A 7 58.89 -45.28 -55.51
N LEU A 8 58.36 -46.46 -55.16
CA LEU A 8 57.50 -46.63 -53.98
C LEU A 8 58.25 -46.31 -52.66
N TYR A 9 59.52 -46.67 -52.61
CA TYR A 9 60.38 -46.40 -51.47
C TYR A 9 60.71 -44.91 -51.33
N LEU A 10 60.91 -44.18 -52.43
CA LEU A 10 61.12 -42.73 -52.41
C LEU A 10 59.84 -41.98 -52.01
N ASN A 11 58.68 -42.45 -52.46
CA ASN A 11 57.39 -41.82 -52.16
C ASN A 11 57.05 -41.92 -50.66
N THR A 12 57.14 -43.12 -50.09
CA THR A 12 56.87 -43.34 -48.66
C THR A 12 57.87 -42.60 -47.75
N ALA A 13 59.11 -42.36 -48.19
CA ALA A 13 60.06 -41.54 -47.44
C ALA A 13 59.69 -40.05 -47.45
N ALA A 14 59.12 -39.56 -48.56
CA ALA A 14 58.63 -38.19 -48.67
C ALA A 14 57.39 -37.97 -47.80
N GLU A 15 56.47 -38.94 -47.76
CA GLU A 15 55.28 -38.92 -46.90
C GLU A 15 55.66 -38.86 -45.41
N THR A 16 56.60 -39.71 -44.95
CA THR A 16 57.08 -39.67 -43.56
C THR A 16 57.75 -38.32 -43.24
N LEU A 17 58.56 -37.79 -44.16
CA LEU A 17 59.20 -36.47 -43.96
C LEU A 17 58.17 -35.36 -43.85
N GLN A 18 57.14 -35.38 -44.69
CA GLN A 18 56.08 -34.38 -44.68
C GLN A 18 55.26 -34.47 -43.39
N SER A 19 54.90 -35.69 -42.96
CA SER A 19 54.20 -35.92 -41.68
C SER A 19 54.97 -35.35 -40.48
N ILE A 20 56.30 -35.52 -40.41
CA ILE A 20 57.11 -34.92 -39.36
C ILE A 20 57.07 -33.39 -39.44
N LYS A 21 57.18 -32.81 -40.63
CA LYS A 21 57.17 -31.34 -40.79
C LYS A 21 55.83 -30.71 -40.41
N ASP A 22 54.72 -31.34 -40.77
CA ASP A 22 53.38 -30.80 -40.51
C ASP A 22 53.01 -30.89 -39.04
N ASN A 23 53.41 -31.97 -38.36
CA ASN A 23 52.99 -32.27 -36.99
C ASN A 23 54.05 -31.96 -35.94
N TRP A 24 55.31 -31.81 -36.36
CA TRP A 24 56.43 -31.47 -35.50
C TRP A 24 57.44 -30.55 -36.21
N PRO A 25 57.03 -29.33 -36.60
CA PRO A 25 57.80 -28.44 -37.49
C PRO A 25 59.14 -27.99 -36.90
N LYS A 26 59.32 -28.07 -35.58
CA LYS A 26 60.55 -27.69 -34.89
C LYS A 26 61.63 -28.78 -34.94
N PHE A 27 61.29 -30.02 -35.29
CA PHE A 27 62.26 -31.10 -35.34
C PHE A 27 63.11 -31.03 -36.62
N PRO A 28 64.45 -30.91 -36.52
CA PRO A 28 65.31 -30.76 -37.69
C PRO A 28 65.51 -32.11 -38.39
N VAL A 29 64.72 -32.38 -39.44
CA VAL A 29 64.80 -33.59 -40.27
C VAL A 29 65.07 -33.27 -41.74
N LYS A 30 65.96 -34.03 -42.37
CA LYS A 30 66.23 -33.98 -43.82
C LYS A 30 65.81 -35.28 -44.48
N LYS A 31 65.60 -35.25 -45.80
CA LYS A 31 65.22 -36.42 -46.61
C LYS A 31 66.23 -37.56 -46.47
N GLU A 32 67.51 -37.22 -46.41
CA GLU A 32 68.63 -38.15 -46.28
C GLU A 32 68.58 -38.93 -44.96
N ASN A 33 68.09 -38.31 -43.88
CA ASN A 33 67.94 -38.97 -42.59
C ASN A 33 66.93 -40.13 -42.62
N ILE A 34 65.90 -40.03 -43.48
CA ILE A 34 64.86 -41.06 -43.64
C ILE A 34 65.30 -42.12 -44.66
N LEU A 35 66.02 -41.72 -45.71
CA LEU A 35 66.49 -42.64 -46.76
C LEU A 35 67.70 -43.47 -46.33
N LYS A 36 68.59 -42.89 -45.53
CA LYS A 36 69.83 -43.50 -45.01
C LYS A 36 70.00 -43.13 -43.53
N PRO A 37 69.18 -43.68 -42.63
CA PRO A 37 69.29 -43.39 -41.21
C PRO A 37 70.65 -43.86 -40.67
N ASN A 38 71.16 -43.14 -39.68
CA ASN A 38 72.33 -43.52 -38.90
C ASN A 38 71.99 -43.47 -37.41
N SER A 39 72.83 -44.09 -36.57
CA SER A 39 72.59 -44.20 -35.12
C SER A 39 72.31 -42.83 -34.50
N ALA A 40 73.18 -41.85 -34.76
CA ALA A 40 73.05 -40.50 -34.20
C ALA A 40 71.69 -39.83 -34.50
N PHE A 41 71.21 -39.92 -35.76
CA PHE A 41 69.91 -39.36 -36.13
C PHE A 41 68.77 -40.07 -35.39
N VAL A 42 68.80 -41.39 -35.35
CA VAL A 42 67.73 -42.20 -34.80
C VAL A 42 67.64 -42.04 -33.28
N THR A 43 68.77 -42.04 -32.59
CA THR A 43 68.89 -41.72 -31.16
C THR A 43 68.31 -40.35 -30.85
N LYS A 44 68.71 -39.32 -31.62
CA LYS A 44 68.19 -37.96 -31.47
C LYS A 44 66.67 -37.90 -31.68
N PHE A 45 66.17 -38.54 -32.74
CA PHE A 45 64.73 -38.56 -33.03
C PHE A 45 63.94 -39.21 -31.89
N TYR A 46 64.36 -40.38 -31.41
CA TYR A 46 63.64 -41.09 -30.34
C TYR A 46 63.69 -40.36 -29.01
N ASN A 47 64.82 -39.75 -28.64
CA ASN A 47 64.93 -38.95 -27.42
C ASN A 47 64.02 -37.71 -27.46
N GLU A 48 64.00 -36.99 -28.58
CA GLU A 48 63.10 -35.85 -28.72
C GLU A 48 61.63 -36.30 -28.75
N PHE A 49 61.31 -37.46 -29.34
CA PHE A 49 59.95 -37.99 -29.38
C PHE A 49 59.47 -38.31 -27.96
N LEU A 50 60.30 -38.97 -27.16
CA LEU A 50 60.01 -39.26 -25.76
C LEU A 50 59.75 -37.97 -24.99
N ARG A 51 60.60 -36.96 -25.15
CA ARG A 51 60.44 -35.66 -24.49
C ARG A 51 59.09 -35.02 -24.84
N GLU A 52 58.73 -35.01 -26.12
CA GLU A 52 57.46 -34.42 -26.56
C GLU A 52 56.25 -35.22 -26.04
N LEU A 53 56.34 -36.55 -26.07
CA LEU A 53 55.32 -37.45 -25.54
C LEU A 53 55.08 -37.21 -24.04
N TYR A 54 56.14 -37.13 -23.23
CA TYR A 54 56.02 -36.88 -21.81
C TYR A 54 55.49 -35.48 -21.50
N ARG A 55 55.90 -34.47 -22.27
CA ARG A 55 55.34 -33.12 -22.16
C ARG A 55 53.83 -33.15 -22.33
N TYR A 56 53.32 -33.95 -23.26
CA TYR A 56 51.88 -34.11 -23.42
C TYR A 56 51.23 -34.90 -22.30
N ILE A 57 51.84 -35.98 -21.82
CA ILE A 57 51.31 -36.77 -20.67
C ILE A 57 51.20 -35.88 -19.43
N GLN A 58 52.20 -35.05 -19.15
CA GLN A 58 52.20 -34.10 -18.03
C GLN A 58 51.02 -33.12 -18.09
N VAL A 59 50.61 -32.70 -19.28
CA VAL A 59 49.41 -31.85 -19.46
C VAL A 59 48.12 -32.57 -19.04
N PHE A 60 48.06 -33.89 -19.12
CA PHE A 60 46.88 -34.67 -18.73
C PHE A 60 46.87 -35.08 -17.25
N THR A 61 48.04 -35.36 -16.67
CA THR A 61 48.13 -35.94 -15.33
C THR A 61 48.43 -34.91 -14.25
N ASP A 62 48.86 -33.69 -14.60
CA ASP A 62 49.41 -32.68 -13.67
C ASP A 62 50.57 -33.21 -12.79
N GLU A 63 51.12 -34.37 -13.15
CA GLU A 63 52.24 -35.02 -12.48
C GLU A 63 53.50 -34.85 -13.31
N GLU A 64 54.59 -34.44 -12.65
CA GLU A 64 55.91 -34.40 -13.28
C GLU A 64 56.37 -35.84 -13.53
N VAL A 65 56.32 -36.27 -14.79
CA VAL A 65 56.79 -37.60 -15.18
C VAL A 65 58.32 -37.61 -15.15
N LEU A 66 58.88 -37.99 -14.01
CA LEU A 66 60.32 -38.12 -13.83
C LEU A 66 60.85 -39.31 -14.63
N PHE A 67 61.92 -39.08 -15.41
CA PHE A 67 62.71 -40.14 -16.02
C PHE A 67 63.42 -40.92 -14.91
N ASN A 68 62.78 -41.98 -14.41
CA ASN A 68 63.47 -42.94 -13.56
C ASN A 68 64.33 -43.84 -14.44
N ASP A 69 65.48 -43.32 -14.84
CA ASP A 69 66.56 -44.13 -15.39
C ASP A 69 66.89 -45.21 -14.36
N PRO A 70 66.79 -46.52 -14.68
CA PRO A 70 67.17 -47.57 -13.74
C PRO A 70 68.57 -47.33 -13.15
N PRO A 71 68.75 -47.59 -11.84
CA PRO A 71 70.03 -47.38 -11.18
C PRO A 71 71.14 -48.17 -11.90
N GLY A 72 72.19 -47.46 -12.32
CA GLY A 72 73.30 -48.02 -13.12
C GLY A 72 73.36 -47.58 -14.59
N LEU A 73 72.39 -46.81 -15.10
CA LEU A 73 72.40 -46.35 -16.51
C LEU A 73 73.48 -45.33 -16.89
N MET A 74 74.12 -44.65 -15.93
CA MET A 74 75.13 -43.62 -16.20
C MET A 74 76.41 -44.14 -16.89
N GLU A 75 76.63 -45.46 -16.87
CA GLU A 75 77.80 -46.11 -17.51
C GLU A 75 77.53 -46.56 -18.95
N PHE A 76 76.29 -46.45 -19.44
CA PHE A 76 75.90 -46.94 -20.76
C PHE A 76 75.88 -45.83 -21.82
N SER A 77 76.04 -46.20 -23.10
CA SER A 77 75.97 -45.25 -24.20
C SER A 77 74.56 -44.67 -24.36
N GLU A 78 74.46 -43.46 -24.93
CA GLU A 78 73.19 -42.75 -25.12
C GLU A 78 72.17 -43.59 -25.92
N GLU A 79 72.64 -44.40 -26.86
CA GLU A 79 71.82 -45.35 -27.62
C GLU A 79 71.12 -46.40 -26.75
N ILE A 80 71.82 -46.92 -25.74
CA ILE A 80 71.29 -47.95 -24.83
C ILE A 80 70.29 -47.30 -23.86
N ILE A 81 70.57 -46.10 -23.36
CA ILE A 81 69.64 -45.32 -22.54
C ILE A 81 68.36 -45.06 -23.33
N THR A 82 68.49 -44.58 -24.57
CA THR A 82 67.35 -44.32 -25.48
C THR A 82 66.55 -45.59 -25.75
N TYR A 83 67.22 -46.71 -26.01
CA TYR A 83 66.58 -48.01 -26.20
C TYR A 83 65.73 -48.41 -24.99
N ASN A 84 66.28 -48.33 -23.79
CA ASN A 84 65.58 -48.71 -22.56
C ASN A 84 64.36 -47.82 -22.28
N ARG A 85 64.48 -46.50 -22.49
CA ARG A 85 63.35 -45.56 -22.34
C ARG A 85 62.25 -45.82 -23.36
N MET A 86 62.62 -46.08 -24.61
CA MET A 86 61.65 -46.47 -25.64
C MET A 86 60.97 -47.80 -25.28
N LEU A 87 61.70 -48.81 -24.80
CA LEU A 87 61.10 -50.05 -24.32
C LEU A 87 60.14 -49.83 -23.14
N GLN A 88 60.46 -48.96 -22.19
CA GLN A 88 59.55 -48.65 -21.09
C GLN A 88 58.25 -48.03 -21.60
N VAL A 89 58.32 -46.98 -22.42
CA VAL A 89 57.12 -46.34 -22.99
C VAL A 89 56.30 -47.32 -23.82
N PHE A 90 56.96 -48.09 -24.68
CA PHE A 90 56.26 -49.04 -25.52
C PHE A 90 55.68 -50.20 -24.70
N SER A 91 56.41 -50.75 -23.72
CA SER A 91 55.94 -51.86 -22.88
C SER A 91 54.79 -51.50 -21.94
N VAL A 92 54.82 -50.29 -21.39
CA VAL A 92 53.78 -49.82 -20.46
C VAL A 92 52.54 -49.33 -21.22
N TYR A 93 52.71 -48.62 -22.33
CA TYR A 93 51.60 -47.90 -22.96
C TYR A 93 51.15 -48.43 -24.34
N LEU A 94 51.97 -49.20 -25.08
CA LEU A 94 51.73 -49.45 -26.52
C LEU A 94 51.89 -50.91 -27.00
N ILE A 95 52.51 -51.81 -26.23
CA ILE A 95 52.82 -53.20 -26.65
C ILE A 95 51.57 -54.07 -26.76
N LYS A 96 50.46 -53.76 -26.07
CA LYS A 96 49.21 -54.50 -26.29
C LYS A 96 48.54 -54.20 -27.65
N GLN A 97 48.87 -53.07 -28.27
CA GLN A 97 48.18 -52.56 -29.47
C GLN A 97 49.06 -52.61 -30.73
N THR A 98 50.39 -52.66 -30.58
CA THR A 98 51.34 -52.65 -31.71
C THR A 98 52.15 -53.95 -31.75
N SER A 99 52.10 -54.68 -32.87
CA SER A 99 52.91 -55.90 -33.07
C SER A 99 54.35 -55.61 -33.56
N TYR A 100 54.81 -54.37 -33.39
CA TYR A 100 56.16 -53.96 -33.79
C TYR A 100 57.17 -54.36 -32.71
N ASN A 101 58.08 -55.26 -33.05
CA ASN A 101 59.18 -55.66 -32.17
C ASN A 101 60.36 -54.66 -32.32
N PHE A 102 60.47 -53.70 -31.39
CA PHE A 102 61.55 -52.72 -31.35
C PHE A 102 62.83 -53.35 -30.79
N LEU A 103 63.91 -53.31 -31.57
CA LEU A 103 65.17 -53.98 -31.27
C LEU A 103 66.29 -52.97 -31.05
N LEU A 104 67.30 -53.31 -30.26
CA LEU A 104 68.48 -52.46 -30.07
C LEU A 104 69.20 -52.14 -31.41
N SER A 105 69.13 -53.07 -32.37
CA SER A 105 69.65 -52.85 -33.72
C SER A 105 68.92 -51.75 -34.49
N ASP A 106 67.68 -51.40 -34.13
CA ASP A 106 66.95 -50.28 -34.73
C ASP A 106 67.59 -48.92 -34.39
N ILE A 107 68.43 -48.87 -33.35
CA ILE A 107 69.24 -47.70 -32.99
C ILE A 107 70.67 -47.87 -33.47
N LEU A 108 71.36 -48.96 -33.11
CA LEU A 108 72.79 -49.13 -33.40
C LEU A 108 73.11 -49.34 -34.88
N LYS A 109 72.21 -50.00 -35.63
CA LYS A 109 72.37 -50.33 -37.06
C LYS A 109 71.04 -50.13 -37.79
N PRO A 110 70.56 -48.88 -37.87
CA PRO A 110 69.21 -48.59 -38.29
C PRO A 110 68.98 -49.00 -39.75
N GLN A 111 67.94 -49.79 -39.98
CA GLN A 111 67.54 -50.18 -41.32
C GLN A 111 66.50 -49.19 -41.86
N PRO A 112 66.70 -48.62 -43.05
CA PRO A 112 65.84 -47.55 -43.57
C PRO A 112 64.33 -47.87 -43.58
N LYS A 113 63.97 -49.12 -43.85
CA LYS A 113 62.56 -49.57 -43.82
C LYS A 113 62.00 -49.63 -42.40
N ARG A 114 62.73 -50.25 -41.46
CA ARG A 114 62.31 -50.41 -40.07
C ARG A 114 62.23 -49.07 -39.36
N THR A 115 63.28 -48.25 -39.51
CA THR A 115 63.32 -46.89 -38.95
C THR A 115 62.14 -46.05 -39.41
N ARG A 116 61.76 -46.10 -40.69
CA ARG A 116 60.62 -45.34 -41.20
C ARG A 116 59.28 -45.80 -40.64
N VAL A 117 59.06 -47.11 -40.58
CA VAL A 117 57.84 -47.67 -39.98
C VAL A 117 57.71 -47.18 -38.54
N PHE A 118 58.80 -47.22 -37.80
CA PHE A 118 58.79 -46.83 -36.40
C PHE A 118 58.66 -45.31 -36.20
N ILE A 119 59.36 -44.49 -37.00
CA ILE A 119 59.16 -43.03 -37.02
C ILE A 119 57.70 -42.67 -37.34
N THR A 120 57.08 -43.36 -38.31
CA THR A 120 55.68 -43.13 -38.67
C THR A 120 54.75 -43.46 -37.49
N LEU A 121 55.04 -44.55 -36.77
CA LEU A 121 54.30 -44.91 -35.55
C LEU A 121 54.44 -43.84 -34.46
N CYS A 122 55.66 -43.35 -34.21
CA CYS A 122 55.90 -42.24 -33.28
C CYS A 122 55.09 -41.00 -33.65
N MET A 123 55.06 -40.62 -34.94
CA MET A 123 54.29 -39.47 -35.39
C MET A 123 52.78 -39.65 -35.21
N GLN A 124 52.26 -40.85 -35.47
CA GLN A 124 50.84 -41.16 -35.22
C GLN A 124 50.46 -40.99 -33.75
N ILE A 125 51.32 -41.41 -32.82
CA ILE A 125 51.10 -41.23 -31.38
C ILE A 125 51.02 -39.74 -31.04
N LEU A 126 51.98 -38.93 -31.50
CA LEU A 126 51.99 -37.49 -31.23
C LEU A 126 50.75 -36.78 -31.80
N MET A 127 50.32 -37.15 -33.02
CA MET A 127 49.12 -36.59 -33.66
C MET A 127 47.87 -36.87 -32.83
N THR A 128 47.66 -38.14 -32.45
CA THR A 128 46.51 -38.56 -31.65
C THR A 128 46.43 -37.80 -30.33
N ILE A 129 47.55 -37.70 -29.62
CA ILE A 129 47.58 -37.02 -28.33
C ILE A 129 47.28 -35.51 -28.48
N ASN A 130 47.81 -34.88 -29.52
CA ASN A 130 47.55 -33.47 -29.80
C ASN A 130 46.07 -33.19 -30.16
N GLU A 131 45.40 -34.12 -30.84
CA GLU A 131 43.96 -34.03 -31.11
C GLU A 131 43.13 -34.13 -29.82
N ILE A 132 43.51 -35.02 -28.91
CA ILE A 132 42.86 -35.15 -27.60
C ILE A 132 43.02 -33.85 -26.80
N ILE A 133 44.24 -33.29 -26.72
CA ILE A 133 44.51 -32.02 -26.01
C ILE A 133 43.65 -30.87 -26.56
N LYS A 134 43.50 -30.79 -27.89
CA LYS A 134 42.67 -29.75 -28.52
C LYS A 134 41.19 -29.92 -28.17
N SER A 135 40.70 -31.15 -28.13
CA SER A 135 39.32 -31.46 -27.74
C SER A 135 39.06 -31.05 -26.29
N ASP A 136 39.93 -31.45 -25.36
CA ASP A 136 39.75 -31.17 -23.93
C ASP A 136 39.82 -29.67 -23.60
N ASN A 137 40.72 -28.93 -24.25
CA ASN A 137 40.78 -27.47 -24.08
C ASN A 137 39.49 -26.75 -24.53
N ASN A 138 38.82 -27.26 -25.55
CA ASN A 138 37.54 -26.69 -25.99
C ASN A 138 36.43 -26.99 -24.97
N ILE A 139 36.42 -28.20 -24.41
CA ILE A 139 35.47 -28.60 -23.36
C ILE A 139 35.68 -27.73 -22.12
N TYR A 140 36.92 -27.55 -21.67
CA TYR A 140 37.25 -26.74 -20.48
C TYR A 140 36.83 -25.27 -20.64
N LYS A 141 37.06 -24.66 -21.81
CA LYS A 141 36.61 -23.30 -22.10
C LYS A 141 35.10 -23.17 -22.07
N GLU A 142 34.38 -24.14 -22.62
CA GLU A 142 32.91 -24.14 -22.62
C GLU A 142 32.34 -24.35 -21.21
N GLU A 143 32.99 -25.17 -20.39
CA GLU A 143 32.63 -25.39 -18.99
C GLU A 143 32.83 -24.13 -18.12
N MET A 144 33.99 -23.46 -18.26
CA MET A 144 34.26 -22.19 -17.57
C MET A 144 33.24 -21.11 -17.94
N SER A 145 32.93 -20.96 -19.24
CA SER A 145 31.91 -19.99 -19.69
C SER A 145 30.52 -20.29 -19.12
N LYS A 146 30.16 -21.56 -18.95
CA LYS A 146 28.88 -21.96 -18.33
C LYS A 146 28.87 -21.73 -16.82
N LYS A 147 30.01 -21.90 -16.14
CA LYS A 147 30.14 -21.62 -14.70
C LYS A 147 29.95 -20.13 -14.39
N ASP A 148 30.50 -19.25 -15.22
CA ASP A 148 30.30 -17.80 -15.10
C ASP A 148 28.81 -17.44 -15.27
N SER A 149 28.14 -18.03 -16.26
CA SER A 149 26.68 -17.85 -16.45
C SER A 149 25.86 -18.33 -15.24
N PHE A 150 26.27 -19.39 -14.55
CA PHE A 150 25.60 -19.87 -13.34
C PHE A 150 25.75 -18.90 -12.17
N HIS A 151 26.92 -18.28 -12.02
CA HIS A 151 27.14 -17.25 -11.01
C HIS A 151 26.29 -16.01 -11.24
N ASP A 152 26.13 -15.57 -12.49
CA ASP A 152 25.25 -14.45 -12.83
C ASP A 152 23.78 -14.73 -12.47
N VAL A 153 23.28 -15.94 -12.77
CA VAL A 153 21.92 -16.37 -12.37
C VAL A 153 21.76 -16.40 -10.86
N SER A 154 22.78 -16.89 -10.14
CA SER A 154 22.76 -16.93 -8.67
C SER A 154 22.71 -15.54 -8.05
N ARG A 155 23.44 -14.57 -8.64
CA ARG A 155 23.39 -13.15 -8.22
C ARG A 155 22.01 -12.56 -8.46
N LEU A 156 21.45 -12.73 -9.67
CA LEU A 156 20.11 -12.24 -10.00
C LEU A 156 19.03 -12.83 -9.08
N LYS A 157 19.13 -14.12 -8.74
CA LYS A 157 18.22 -14.75 -7.76
C LYS A 157 18.27 -14.08 -6.39
N ALA A 158 19.47 -13.71 -5.91
CA ALA A 158 19.63 -13.01 -4.64
C ALA A 158 19.00 -11.61 -4.68
N GLU A 159 19.23 -10.85 -5.76
CA GLU A 159 18.62 -9.51 -5.95
C GLU A 159 17.09 -9.56 -5.99
N VAL A 160 16.51 -10.59 -6.62
CA VAL A 160 15.05 -10.78 -6.67
C VAL A 160 14.48 -11.10 -5.28
N LEU A 161 15.16 -11.95 -4.50
CA LEU A 161 14.73 -12.28 -3.14
C LEU A 161 14.78 -11.07 -2.21
N GLU A 162 15.80 -10.21 -2.33
CA GLU A 162 15.91 -8.97 -1.56
C GLU A 162 14.75 -8.01 -1.86
N LYS A 163 14.43 -7.82 -3.16
CA LYS A 163 13.29 -7.01 -3.58
C LYS A 163 11.95 -7.58 -3.10
N LEU A 164 11.81 -8.91 -3.10
CA LEU A 164 10.61 -9.60 -2.61
C LEU A 164 10.41 -9.33 -1.11
N ASN A 165 11.46 -9.47 -0.31
CA ASN A 165 11.40 -9.22 1.13
C ASN A 165 11.04 -7.77 1.43
N TRP A 166 11.67 -6.80 0.75
CA TRP A 166 11.35 -5.39 0.92
C TRP A 166 9.88 -5.08 0.57
N ALA A 167 9.36 -5.68 -0.50
CA ALA A 167 7.96 -5.51 -0.89
C ALA A 167 7.01 -6.12 0.15
N GLN A 168 7.40 -7.21 0.80
CA GLN A 168 6.61 -7.86 1.83
C GLN A 168 6.58 -7.04 3.14
N GLU A 169 7.72 -6.48 3.57
CA GLU A 169 7.77 -5.53 4.70
C GLU A 169 6.85 -4.33 4.46
N LYS A 170 6.85 -3.79 3.23
CA LYS A 170 5.97 -2.66 2.86
C LYS A 170 4.48 -3.02 2.85
N LEU A 171 4.15 -4.27 2.50
CA LEU A 171 2.78 -4.75 2.56
C LEU A 171 2.30 -4.84 4.01
N GLU A 172 3.11 -5.42 4.90
CA GLU A 172 2.79 -5.54 6.33
C GLU A 172 2.59 -4.15 6.98
N GLU A 173 3.47 -3.19 6.68
CA GLU A 173 3.33 -1.80 7.14
C GLU A 173 2.02 -1.16 6.65
N SER A 174 1.63 -1.42 5.40
CA SER A 174 0.37 -0.92 4.84
C SER A 174 -0.87 -1.56 5.47
N GLU A 175 -0.81 -2.85 5.80
CA GLU A 175 -1.91 -3.55 6.47
C GLU A 175 -2.12 -3.04 7.90
N GLU A 176 -1.05 -2.76 8.63
CA GLU A 176 -1.10 -2.16 9.96
C GLU A 176 -1.71 -0.74 9.91
N ASN A 177 -1.28 0.08 8.94
CA ASN A 177 -1.85 1.42 8.74
C ASN A 177 -3.35 1.37 8.41
N LEU A 178 -3.78 0.44 7.56
CA LEU A 178 -5.19 0.24 7.24
C LEU A 178 -6.01 -0.19 8.46
N TYR A 179 -5.44 -1.05 9.30
CA TYR A 179 -6.09 -1.46 10.55
C TYR A 179 -6.29 -0.27 11.50
N ASN A 180 -5.27 0.57 11.68
CA ASN A 180 -5.34 1.77 12.52
C ASN A 180 -6.39 2.77 11.99
N LEU A 181 -6.41 3.03 10.69
CA LEU A 181 -7.41 3.89 10.04
C LEU A 181 -8.84 3.37 10.22
N ARG A 182 -9.06 2.06 10.14
CA ARG A 182 -10.38 1.46 10.39
C ARG A 182 -10.83 1.69 11.83
N LYS A 183 -9.92 1.54 12.78
CA LYS A 183 -10.20 1.78 14.20
C LYS A 183 -10.59 3.24 14.45
N GLU A 184 -9.81 4.18 13.91
CA GLU A 184 -10.12 5.61 13.98
C GLU A 184 -11.47 5.94 13.34
N GLY A 185 -11.77 5.35 12.17
CA GLY A 185 -13.06 5.54 11.50
C GLY A 185 -14.26 5.07 12.33
N VAL A 186 -14.11 3.99 13.09
CA VAL A 186 -15.15 3.51 14.03
C VAL A 186 -15.33 4.49 15.19
N GLU A 187 -14.23 5.01 15.75
CA GLU A 187 -14.24 5.99 16.85
C GLU A 187 -14.95 7.29 16.42
N VAL A 188 -14.56 7.85 15.26
CA VAL A 188 -15.17 9.06 14.68
C VAL A 188 -16.66 8.85 14.40
N ASN A 189 -17.05 7.68 13.90
CA ASN A 189 -18.46 7.38 13.64
C ASN A 189 -19.27 7.28 14.95
N LYS A 190 -18.67 6.77 16.03
CA LYS A 190 -19.30 6.75 17.36
C LYS A 190 -19.51 8.17 17.88
N GLU A 191 -18.49 9.02 17.83
CA GLU A 191 -18.59 10.44 18.21
C GLU A 191 -19.65 11.18 17.38
N TYR A 192 -19.70 10.92 16.07
CA TYR A 192 -20.73 11.47 15.19
C TYR A 192 -22.15 11.10 15.63
N LEU A 193 -22.38 9.83 15.99
CA LEU A 193 -23.68 9.37 16.48
C LEU A 193 -24.07 10.03 17.80
N GLU A 194 -23.12 10.21 18.73
CA GLU A 194 -23.34 10.92 20.00
C GLU A 194 -23.74 12.39 19.78
N VAL A 195 -23.09 13.09 18.85
CA VAL A 195 -23.46 14.47 18.47
C VAL A 195 -24.88 14.52 17.89
N LEU A 196 -25.23 13.55 17.05
CA LEU A 196 -26.54 13.49 16.40
C LEU A 196 -27.67 13.25 17.42
N GLU A 197 -27.41 12.47 18.46
CA GLU A 197 -28.32 12.24 19.58
C GLU A 197 -28.46 13.49 20.47
N TYR A 198 -27.34 14.19 20.72
CA TYR A 198 -27.35 15.47 21.41
C TYR A 198 -28.18 16.52 20.66
N GLU A 199 -28.03 16.63 19.33
CA GLU A 199 -28.81 17.56 18.51
C GLU A 199 -30.31 17.26 18.54
N LYS A 200 -30.70 15.98 18.48
CA LYS A 200 -32.10 15.58 18.62
C LYS A 200 -32.68 16.01 19.96
N THR A 201 -31.93 15.80 21.04
CA THR A 201 -32.34 16.17 22.40
C THR A 201 -32.45 17.68 22.54
N ARG A 202 -31.47 18.42 22.02
CA ARG A 202 -31.45 19.89 22.02
C ARG A 202 -32.62 20.48 21.24
N ASN A 203 -32.89 19.96 20.04
CA ASN A 203 -34.01 20.43 19.22
C ASN A 203 -35.38 20.14 19.85
N LYS A 204 -35.50 19.02 20.59
CA LYS A 204 -36.70 18.75 21.39
C LYS A 204 -36.87 19.79 22.50
N LEU A 205 -35.81 20.08 23.25
CA LEU A 205 -35.82 21.11 24.29
C LEU A 205 -36.20 22.49 23.73
N TYR A 206 -35.65 22.89 22.58
CA TYR A 206 -36.00 24.15 21.93
C TYR A 206 -37.47 24.20 21.51
N LYS A 207 -38.01 23.11 20.96
CA LYS A 207 -39.45 23.04 20.63
C LYS A 207 -40.33 23.16 21.88
N ASP A 208 -39.92 22.54 22.98
CA ASP A 208 -40.68 22.63 24.23
C ASP A 208 -40.62 24.05 24.82
N LYS A 209 -39.45 24.71 24.76
CA LYS A 209 -39.29 26.11 25.15
C LYS A 209 -40.05 27.08 24.25
N GLN A 210 -40.10 26.83 22.95
CA GLN A 210 -40.90 27.65 22.04
C GLN A 210 -42.40 27.58 22.39
N LYS A 211 -42.91 26.39 22.70
CA LYS A 211 -44.31 26.24 23.13
C LYS A 211 -44.60 27.00 24.44
N GLU A 212 -43.65 27.00 25.36
CA GLU A 212 -43.75 27.75 26.62
C GLU A 212 -43.82 29.26 26.35
N ILE A 213 -42.96 29.77 25.47
CA ILE A 213 -42.98 31.18 25.02
C ILE A 213 -44.31 31.52 24.35
N ASP A 214 -44.79 30.70 23.41
CA ASP A 214 -46.05 30.92 22.71
C ASP A 214 -47.24 30.97 23.69
N SER A 215 -47.22 30.11 24.73
CA SER A 215 -48.22 30.13 25.80
C SER A 215 -48.19 31.42 26.61
N LEU A 216 -47.00 31.89 26.99
CA LEU A 216 -46.84 33.14 27.74
C LEU A 216 -47.23 34.36 26.90
N ILE A 217 -46.95 34.36 25.60
CA ILE A 217 -47.42 35.41 24.66
C ILE A 217 -48.95 35.42 24.62
N SER A 218 -49.59 34.26 24.53
CA SER A 218 -51.06 34.16 24.55
C SER A 218 -51.65 34.70 25.85
N GLU A 219 -51.07 34.34 26.99
CA GLU A 219 -51.50 34.83 28.30
C GLU A 219 -51.31 36.35 28.43
N SER A 220 -50.17 36.87 27.99
CA SER A 220 -49.90 38.31 27.95
C SER A 220 -50.91 39.08 27.09
N ASN A 221 -51.29 38.53 25.94
CA ASN A 221 -52.30 39.14 25.07
C ASN A 221 -53.70 39.13 25.71
N MET A 222 -54.07 38.06 26.43
CA MET A 222 -55.33 37.99 27.18
C MET A 222 -55.36 39.04 28.29
N LEU A 223 -54.29 39.13 29.09
CA LEU A 223 -54.19 40.14 30.15
C LEU A 223 -54.25 41.56 29.59
N LYS A 224 -53.66 41.80 28.41
CA LYS A 224 -53.76 43.10 27.72
C LYS A 224 -55.19 43.42 27.31
N TYR A 225 -55.92 42.44 26.78
CA TYR A 225 -57.34 42.60 26.46
C TYR A 225 -58.17 42.93 27.70
N ASP A 226 -57.96 42.21 28.80
CA ASP A 226 -58.65 42.45 30.07
C ASP A 226 -58.35 43.85 30.61
N LEU A 227 -57.09 44.28 30.52
CA LEU A 227 -56.68 45.64 30.90
C LEU A 227 -57.39 46.72 30.07
N ASP A 228 -57.50 46.52 28.76
CA ASP A 228 -58.18 47.47 27.88
C ASP A 228 -59.69 47.50 28.15
N ALA A 229 -60.30 46.36 28.50
CA ALA A 229 -61.70 46.28 28.92
C ALA A 229 -61.94 47.07 30.23
N VAL A 230 -61.08 46.89 31.24
CA VAL A 230 -61.15 47.62 32.51
C VAL A 230 -60.94 49.12 32.30
N LYS A 231 -60.00 49.52 31.44
CA LYS A 231 -59.82 50.94 31.10
C LYS A 231 -61.07 51.55 30.49
N LYS A 232 -61.73 50.82 29.60
CA LYS A 232 -62.97 51.29 28.98
C LYS A 232 -64.10 51.45 30.00
N GLU A 233 -64.26 50.47 30.89
CA GLU A 233 -65.24 50.53 31.98
C GLU A 233 -64.93 51.71 32.92
N ASN A 234 -63.65 51.98 33.22
CA ASN A 234 -63.26 53.12 34.03
C ASN A 234 -63.60 54.47 33.36
N VAL A 235 -63.43 54.59 32.04
CA VAL A 235 -63.85 55.79 31.30
C VAL A 235 -65.37 55.95 31.36
N GLU A 236 -66.13 54.87 31.16
CA GLU A 236 -67.60 54.89 31.28
C GLU A 236 -68.07 55.29 32.68
N LEU A 237 -67.34 54.89 33.73
CA LEU A 237 -67.61 55.29 35.12
C LEU A 237 -67.21 56.75 35.39
N GLU A 238 -66.05 57.22 34.90
CA GLU A 238 -65.63 58.62 35.02
C GLU A 238 -66.64 59.58 34.37
N GLU A 239 -67.27 59.18 33.25
CA GLU A 239 -68.35 59.94 32.63
C GLU A 239 -69.65 59.97 33.46
N GLN A 240 -69.85 59.03 34.38
CA GLN A 240 -71.02 58.96 35.28
C GLN A 240 -70.81 59.66 36.63
N VAL A 241 -69.58 60.07 36.95
CA VAL A 241 -69.29 60.78 38.21
C VAL A 241 -69.67 62.26 38.05
N VAL A 242 -70.72 62.66 38.78
CA VAL A 242 -71.16 64.06 38.88
C VAL A 242 -70.06 64.88 39.55
N SER A 243 -69.69 66.01 38.94
CA SER A 243 -68.59 66.82 39.44
C SER A 243 -68.94 67.45 40.80
N GLN A 244 -67.94 67.70 41.65
CA GLN A 244 -68.16 68.30 42.97
C GLN A 244 -68.89 69.67 42.89
N SER A 245 -68.71 70.39 41.78
CA SER A 245 -69.42 71.63 41.48
C SER A 245 -70.92 71.42 41.18
N GLU A 246 -71.30 70.30 40.57
CA GLU A 246 -72.70 69.95 40.31
C GLU A 246 -73.38 69.45 41.58
N TYR A 247 -72.67 68.66 42.39
CA TYR A 247 -73.12 68.26 43.72
C TYR A 247 -73.33 69.46 44.65
N GLU A 248 -72.43 70.44 44.65
CA GLU A 248 -72.58 71.69 45.42
C GLU A 248 -73.77 72.53 44.94
N LYS A 249 -74.06 72.55 43.63
CA LYS A 249 -75.26 73.19 43.08
C LYS A 249 -76.54 72.50 43.52
N ASP A 250 -76.56 71.16 43.52
CA ASP A 250 -77.74 70.40 43.96
C ASP A 250 -77.98 70.58 45.46
N LEU A 251 -76.91 70.70 46.26
CA LEU A 251 -76.97 71.10 47.68
C LEU A 251 -77.52 72.52 47.86
N GLU A 252 -77.11 73.47 47.03
CA GLU A 252 -77.62 74.86 47.06
C GLU A 252 -79.12 74.91 46.68
N VAL A 253 -79.56 74.08 45.74
CA VAL A 253 -80.99 73.93 45.39
C VAL A 253 -81.78 73.32 46.56
N LEU A 254 -81.23 72.30 47.23
CA LEU A 254 -81.82 71.71 48.44
C LEU A 254 -81.95 72.72 49.58
N GLU A 255 -80.91 73.50 49.84
CA GLU A 255 -80.90 74.51 50.91
C GLU A 255 -81.90 75.67 50.63
N ASN A 256 -82.11 76.01 49.35
CA ASN A 256 -83.14 76.96 48.93
C ASN A 256 -84.56 76.42 49.11
N LEU A 257 -84.78 75.12 48.84
CA LEU A 257 -86.06 74.45 49.08
C LEU A 257 -86.36 74.33 50.59
N GLU A 258 -85.36 74.07 51.42
CA GLU A 258 -85.51 74.08 52.88
C GLU A 258 -85.92 75.47 53.41
N LYS A 259 -85.33 76.54 52.88
CA LYS A 259 -85.73 77.92 53.22
C LYS A 259 -87.16 78.26 52.75
N GLU A 260 -87.60 77.74 51.61
CA GLU A 260 -89.01 77.88 51.18
C GLU A 260 -89.98 77.17 52.13
N ILE A 261 -89.60 75.99 52.63
CA ILE A 261 -90.38 75.25 53.64
C ILE A 261 -90.43 76.00 54.97
N GLU A 262 -89.32 76.56 55.45
CA GLU A 262 -89.30 77.42 56.65
C GLU A 262 -90.15 78.69 56.46
N GLY A 263 -90.13 79.29 55.27
CA GLY A 263 -90.98 80.43 54.90
C GLY A 263 -92.47 80.12 54.92
N MET A 264 -92.88 78.93 54.47
CA MET A 264 -94.27 78.47 54.61
C MET A 264 -94.67 78.19 56.07
N THR A 265 -93.72 77.76 56.90
CA THR A 265 -93.95 77.46 58.33
C THR A 265 -94.14 78.75 59.15
N ALA A 266 -93.48 79.85 58.77
CA ALA A 266 -93.67 81.16 59.39
C ALA A 266 -95.02 81.82 59.04
N LEU A 267 -95.57 81.54 57.84
CA LEU A 267 -96.90 82.01 57.39
C LEU A 267 -98.06 81.31 58.12
N GLN A 268 -97.82 80.14 58.72
CA GLN A 268 -98.82 79.38 59.49
C GLN A 268 -98.97 79.89 60.94
N GLN A 269 -97.99 80.63 61.48
CA GLN A 269 -98.04 81.20 62.83
C GLN A 269 -98.75 82.56 62.92
N THR A 270 -98.96 83.26 61.79
CA THR A 270 -99.62 84.59 61.78
C THR A 270 -101.12 84.55 61.46
N LEU A 271 -101.69 83.38 61.10
CA LEU A 271 -103.10 83.25 60.69
C LEU A 271 -104.06 82.72 61.77
N SER A 272 -103.59 82.37 62.97
CA SER A 272 -104.42 81.71 64.01
C SER A 272 -104.82 82.59 65.21
N HIS A 273 -104.53 83.90 65.19
CA HIS A 273 -104.79 84.82 66.32
C HIS A 273 -105.85 85.91 66.05
N GLY A 274 -106.68 85.76 65.02
CA GLY A 274 -107.67 86.81 64.73
C GLY A 274 -108.87 86.32 63.95
N LEU A 275 -109.74 85.51 64.56
CA LEU A 275 -111.20 85.58 64.35
C LEU A 275 -111.99 84.71 65.35
N GLU A 276 -111.72 84.92 66.64
CA GLU A 276 -112.71 84.73 67.71
C GLU A 276 -113.70 85.90 67.69
N ALA A 277 -114.74 85.81 66.87
CA ALA A 277 -115.95 86.63 66.99
C ALA A 277 -117.22 85.85 66.62
N LYS A 278 -117.30 84.57 67.03
CA LYS A 278 -118.59 83.90 67.28
C LYS A 278 -118.45 82.83 68.35
N ASN A 279 -117.99 83.34 69.49
CA ASN A 279 -118.04 82.74 70.80
C ASN A 279 -119.49 82.51 71.24
N LYS A 280 -119.62 81.50 72.11
CA LYS A 280 -120.77 81.13 72.94
C LYS A 280 -121.79 80.24 72.24
N THR A 281 -121.58 78.94 72.36
CA THR A 281 -122.18 78.11 73.42
C THR A 281 -121.74 76.68 73.13
N LEU A 282 -120.53 76.28 73.51
CA LEU A 282 -120.20 76.04 74.91
C LEU A 282 -121.27 75.16 75.56
N LEU A 283 -121.31 73.92 75.11
CA LEU A 283 -121.34 72.78 76.00
C LEU A 283 -120.72 71.63 75.20
N HIS A 284 -119.79 70.85 75.69
CA HIS A 284 -119.29 70.71 77.02
C HIS A 284 -118.49 69.44 76.89
N ASN A 285 -117.20 69.55 77.11
CA ASN A 285 -116.53 68.66 78.02
C ASN A 285 -117.07 67.24 77.98
N ASN A 286 -116.47 66.41 77.14
CA ASN A 286 -115.74 65.30 77.73
C ASN A 286 -115.23 64.43 76.60
N LYS A 287 -114.08 64.81 76.05
CA LYS A 287 -112.88 63.97 76.15
C LYS A 287 -111.80 64.57 75.26
N CYS A 288 -111.30 65.71 75.71
CA CYS A 288 -109.85 65.86 75.69
C CYS A 288 -109.22 64.60 76.28
N ILE A 289 -108.02 64.28 75.82
CA ILE A 289 -106.99 63.48 76.49
C ILE A 289 -106.83 62.07 75.91
N ASN A 290 -105.84 61.99 75.01
CA ASN A 290 -104.89 60.89 74.75
C ASN A 290 -105.17 59.98 73.55
N VAL A 291 -104.22 59.72 72.63
CA VAL A 291 -102.78 60.00 72.58
C VAL A 291 -102.27 59.81 71.13
N LEU A 292 -101.15 60.47 70.82
CA LEU A 292 -100.31 60.42 69.62
C LEU A 292 -99.78 59.03 69.23
N GLU A 293 -99.18 58.97 68.01
CA GLU A 293 -98.31 57.92 67.42
C GLU A 293 -99.05 56.76 66.71
N THR A 294 -98.73 56.32 65.47
CA THR A 294 -97.52 56.33 64.64
C THR A 294 -97.86 55.94 63.18
N LEU A 295 -97.15 56.47 62.17
CA LEU A 295 -97.07 55.92 60.80
C LEU A 295 -95.58 55.79 60.43
N VAL A 296 -95.16 54.58 60.02
CA VAL A 296 -93.78 54.22 59.63
C VAL A 296 -93.62 54.37 58.12
N PHE A 297 -92.53 55.00 57.68
CA PHE A 297 -92.03 54.99 56.30
C PHE A 297 -90.61 54.37 56.27
N ASP A 298 -90.35 53.69 55.16
CA ASP A 298 -89.31 52.69 54.88
C ASP A 298 -87.90 53.29 54.68
N THR A 299 -86.88 52.72 55.33
CA THR A 299 -85.46 53.12 55.19
C THR A 299 -84.62 51.99 54.61
N LYS A 300 -84.14 52.18 53.37
CA LYS A 300 -83.15 51.29 52.73
C LYS A 300 -82.14 52.03 51.83
N CYS A 301 -81.54 53.11 52.33
CA CYS A 301 -80.47 53.82 51.61
C CYS A 301 -79.16 54.04 52.43
N GLU A 302 -79.16 53.93 53.75
CA GLU A 302 -77.95 54.26 54.55
C GLU A 302 -76.91 53.13 54.68
N GLN A 303 -77.23 51.91 54.25
CA GLN A 303 -76.33 50.76 54.42
C GLN A 303 -75.39 50.54 53.21
N ILE A 304 -75.72 51.07 52.03
CA ILE A 304 -74.90 50.95 50.81
C ILE A 304 -73.73 51.93 50.83
N MET A 305 -73.91 53.14 51.39
CA MET A 305 -72.86 54.18 51.35
C MET A 305 -71.66 53.93 52.28
N ARG A 306 -71.76 53.06 53.31
CA ARG A 306 -70.62 52.77 54.21
C ARG A 306 -69.72 51.62 53.75
N GLU A 307 -70.18 50.76 52.83
CA GLU A 307 -69.36 49.64 52.31
C GLU A 307 -68.47 50.05 51.11
N ASP A 308 -68.81 51.11 50.39
CA ASP A 308 -68.06 51.55 49.20
C ASP A 308 -66.89 52.51 49.54
N GLU A 309 -66.99 53.31 50.60
CA GLU A 309 -65.90 54.21 51.05
C GLU A 309 -64.65 53.42 51.53
N GLY A 310 -64.87 52.26 52.16
CA GLY A 310 -63.79 51.37 52.60
C GLY A 310 -63.11 50.57 51.48
N LYS A 311 -63.78 50.37 50.34
CA LYS A 311 -63.18 49.74 49.14
C LYS A 311 -62.39 50.76 48.32
N LEU A 312 -62.85 52.00 48.25
CA LEU A 312 -62.17 53.12 47.59
C LEU A 312 -60.82 53.48 48.25
N GLN A 313 -60.75 53.48 49.59
CA GLN A 313 -59.48 53.72 50.29
C GLN A 313 -58.45 52.58 50.13
N LYS A 314 -58.88 51.32 49.97
CA LYS A 314 -57.97 50.21 49.66
C LYS A 314 -57.38 50.31 48.26
N LEU A 315 -58.21 50.69 47.27
CA LEU A 315 -57.77 50.89 45.89
C LEU A 315 -56.76 52.05 45.75
N GLN A 316 -56.91 53.13 46.52
CA GLN A 316 -55.94 54.24 46.53
C GLN A 316 -54.53 53.84 47.02
N PHE A 317 -54.41 52.83 47.89
CA PHE A 317 -53.12 52.32 48.35
C PHE A 317 -52.52 51.24 47.43
N GLU A 318 -53.35 50.50 46.69
CA GLU A 318 -52.89 49.42 45.80
C GLU A 318 -52.44 49.93 44.41
N ILE A 319 -53.05 51.00 43.88
CA ILE A 319 -52.72 51.56 42.56
C ILE A 319 -51.25 52.02 42.43
N PRO A 320 -50.65 52.76 43.39
CA PRO A 320 -49.24 53.17 43.29
C PRO A 320 -48.28 51.98 43.36
N LYS A 321 -48.64 50.94 44.14
CA LYS A 321 -47.83 49.73 44.30
C LYS A 321 -47.83 48.91 43.01
N LEU A 322 -49.00 48.73 42.39
CA LEU A 322 -49.14 48.10 41.08
C LEU A 322 -48.40 48.85 39.97
N ASN A 323 -48.43 50.20 39.97
CA ASN A 323 -47.68 51.00 38.99
C ASN A 323 -46.16 50.87 39.16
N THR A 324 -45.68 50.71 40.40
CA THR A 324 -44.25 50.49 40.66
C THR A 324 -43.83 49.08 40.20
N GLU A 325 -44.63 48.06 40.52
CA GLU A 325 -44.41 46.69 40.06
C GLU A 325 -44.47 46.57 38.52
N LEU A 326 -45.36 47.31 37.85
CA LEU A 326 -45.45 47.38 36.40
C LEU A 326 -44.21 48.03 35.77
N SER A 327 -43.68 49.11 36.38
CA SER A 327 -42.44 49.76 35.94
C SER A 327 -41.24 48.84 36.08
N ASP A 328 -41.13 48.11 37.19
CA ASP A 328 -40.05 47.14 37.42
C ASP A 328 -40.11 45.97 36.44
N LEU A 329 -41.31 45.44 36.18
CA LEU A 329 -41.57 44.42 35.16
C LEU A 329 -41.17 44.91 33.77
N THR A 330 -41.56 46.12 33.39
CA THR A 330 -41.22 46.69 32.07
C THR A 330 -39.70 46.82 31.88
N SER A 331 -38.98 47.29 32.90
CA SER A 331 -37.51 47.35 32.85
C SER A 331 -36.86 45.97 32.74
N THR A 332 -37.46 44.96 33.38
CA THR A 332 -36.98 43.57 33.34
C THR A 332 -37.25 42.96 31.96
N THR A 333 -38.41 43.22 31.36
CA THR A 333 -38.74 42.80 29.99
C THR A 333 -37.80 43.43 28.96
N GLU A 334 -37.46 44.72 29.10
CA GLU A 334 -36.49 45.37 28.21
C GLU A 334 -35.08 44.76 28.32
N LYS A 335 -34.62 44.44 29.53
CA LYS A 335 -33.34 43.75 29.74
C LYS A 335 -33.32 42.35 29.12
N LEU A 336 -34.38 41.57 29.33
CA LEU A 336 -34.52 40.23 28.75
C LEU A 336 -34.55 40.28 27.22
N LYS A 337 -35.19 41.30 26.64
CA LYS A 337 -35.22 41.50 25.19
C LYS A 337 -33.85 41.86 24.61
N MET A 338 -33.07 42.69 25.31
CA MET A 338 -31.68 42.95 24.93
C MET A 338 -30.79 41.70 25.04
N GLU A 339 -31.00 40.87 26.07
CA GLU A 339 -30.28 39.59 26.21
C GLU A 339 -30.66 38.60 25.11
N GLU A 340 -31.95 38.54 24.74
CA GLU A 340 -32.46 37.73 23.62
C GLU A 340 -31.81 38.15 22.29
N ASP A 341 -31.79 39.44 21.99
CA ASP A 341 -31.17 39.97 20.77
C ASP A 341 -29.67 39.66 20.72
N LEU A 342 -28.96 39.79 21.84
CA LEU A 342 -27.54 39.45 21.94
C LEU A 342 -27.29 37.95 21.76
N LEU A 343 -28.18 37.11 22.32
CA LEU A 343 -28.08 35.66 22.18
C LEU A 343 -28.32 35.24 20.72
N ASN A 344 -29.31 35.84 20.07
CA ASN A 344 -29.63 35.59 18.67
C ASN A 344 -28.44 35.96 17.75
N GLN A 345 -27.79 37.10 17.98
CA GLN A 345 -26.57 37.46 17.23
C GLN A 345 -25.42 36.48 17.44
N LYS A 346 -25.23 35.97 18.67
CA LYS A 346 -24.21 34.95 18.95
C LYS A 346 -24.52 33.62 18.27
N VAL A 347 -25.79 33.21 18.25
CA VAL A 347 -26.24 32.01 17.53
C VAL A 347 -25.95 32.15 16.03
N GLU A 348 -26.29 33.29 15.44
CA GLU A 348 -26.08 33.56 14.02
C GLU A 348 -24.57 33.55 13.64
N PHE A 349 -23.72 34.07 14.51
CA PHE A 349 -22.27 34.02 14.35
C PHE A 349 -21.75 32.57 14.39
N ILE A 350 -22.15 31.79 15.41
CA ILE A 350 -21.75 30.39 15.56
C ILE A 350 -22.25 29.54 14.39
N GLU A 351 -23.46 29.79 13.89
CA GLU A 351 -24.02 29.10 12.72
C GLU A 351 -23.21 29.40 11.45
N LYS A 352 -22.85 30.66 11.21
CA LYS A 352 -21.98 31.03 10.08
C LYS A 352 -20.61 30.36 10.18
N GLU A 353 -20.00 30.36 11.37
CA GLU A 353 -18.70 29.73 11.59
C GLU A 353 -18.77 28.22 11.38
N ARG A 354 -19.83 27.57 11.87
CA ARG A 354 -20.08 26.13 11.67
C ARG A 354 -20.29 25.78 10.20
N ILE A 355 -21.06 26.57 9.46
CA ILE A 355 -21.27 26.37 8.01
C ILE A 355 -19.93 26.47 7.26
N ASN A 356 -19.10 27.46 7.59
CA ASN A 356 -17.79 27.61 6.96
C ASN A 356 -16.87 26.40 7.26
N GLN A 357 -16.85 25.90 8.49
CA GLN A 357 -16.09 24.69 8.82
C GLN A 357 -16.60 23.45 8.08
N LEU A 358 -17.92 23.30 7.91
CA LEU A 358 -18.50 22.20 7.13
C LEU A 358 -18.11 22.29 5.65
N ILE A 359 -18.10 23.48 5.06
CA ILE A 359 -17.65 23.70 3.67
C ILE A 359 -16.18 23.29 3.50
N ILE A 360 -15.31 23.66 4.45
CA ILE A 360 -13.89 23.29 4.44
C ILE A 360 -13.75 21.76 4.51
N LYS A 361 -14.39 21.11 5.50
CA LYS A 361 -14.34 19.64 5.65
C LYS A 361 -14.91 18.92 4.44
N GLN A 362 -15.98 19.43 3.83
CA GLN A 362 -16.55 18.83 2.63
C GLN A 362 -15.61 18.93 1.43
N LYS A 363 -14.83 20.01 1.33
CA LYS A 363 -13.79 20.17 0.32
C LYS A 363 -12.64 19.19 0.56
N GLU A 364 -12.15 19.09 1.79
CA GLU A 364 -11.10 18.12 2.17
C GLU A 364 -11.52 16.67 1.89
N CYS A 365 -12.76 16.30 2.22
CA CYS A 365 -13.30 14.97 1.88
C CYS A 365 -13.30 14.71 0.37
N LYS A 366 -13.68 15.71 -0.45
CA LYS A 366 -13.65 15.57 -1.91
C LYS A 366 -12.23 15.41 -2.44
N ASP A 367 -11.29 16.18 -1.91
CA ASP A 367 -9.88 16.11 -2.32
C ASP A 367 -9.28 14.73 -1.97
N LEU A 368 -9.51 14.24 -0.74
CA LEU A 368 -9.11 12.90 -0.31
C LEU A 368 -9.77 11.78 -1.13
N GLN A 369 -11.05 11.91 -1.47
CA GLN A 369 -11.75 10.93 -2.29
C GLN A 369 -11.18 10.87 -3.72
N MET A 370 -10.76 12.02 -4.24
CA MET A 370 -10.12 12.13 -5.55
C MET A 370 -8.72 11.50 -5.53
N GLU A 371 -7.92 11.77 -4.49
CA GLU A 371 -6.60 11.15 -4.28
C GLU A 371 -6.69 9.63 -4.12
N TYR A 372 -7.64 9.14 -3.32
CA TYR A 372 -7.91 7.71 -3.17
C TYR A 372 -8.25 7.03 -4.51
N THR A 373 -9.04 7.71 -5.36
CA THR A 373 -9.39 7.21 -6.69
C THR A 373 -8.17 7.13 -7.61
N GLN A 374 -7.30 8.15 -7.57
CA GLN A 374 -6.05 8.15 -8.34
C GLN A 374 -5.09 7.05 -7.88
N LEU A 375 -4.94 6.86 -6.57
CA LEU A 375 -4.12 5.79 -5.98
C LEU A 375 -4.61 4.40 -6.41
N ASN A 376 -5.93 4.17 -6.37
CA ASN A 376 -6.51 2.90 -6.83
C ASN A 376 -6.28 2.66 -8.33
N GLN A 377 -6.39 3.70 -9.17
CA GLN A 377 -6.09 3.57 -10.60
C GLN A 377 -4.61 3.26 -10.83
N HIS A 378 -3.71 3.91 -10.09
CA HIS A 378 -2.28 3.66 -10.19
C HIS A 378 -1.90 2.24 -9.75
N ASN A 379 -2.44 1.77 -8.62
CA ASN A 379 -2.23 0.39 -8.14
C ASN A 379 -2.70 -0.65 -9.16
N LYS A 380 -3.88 -0.43 -9.75
CA LYS A 380 -4.40 -1.32 -10.80
C LYS A 380 -3.48 -1.38 -12.03
N GLN A 381 -2.97 -0.23 -12.49
CA GLN A 381 -1.98 -0.19 -13.57
C GLN A 381 -0.68 -0.91 -13.20
N LEU A 382 -0.24 -0.79 -11.95
CA LEU A 382 0.97 -1.44 -11.46
C LEU A 382 0.82 -2.97 -11.45
N GLU A 383 -0.34 -3.48 -11.01
CA GLU A 383 -0.67 -4.91 -11.06
C GLU A 383 -0.72 -5.44 -12.50
N GLU A 384 -1.37 -4.70 -13.40
CA GLU A 384 -1.42 -5.05 -14.83
C GLU A 384 -0.02 -5.11 -15.46
N ASN A 385 0.83 -4.12 -15.17
CA ASN A 385 2.21 -4.10 -15.64
C ASN A 385 3.03 -5.28 -15.11
N LYS A 386 2.93 -5.58 -13.81
CA LYS A 386 3.59 -6.75 -13.19
C LYS A 386 3.13 -8.07 -13.83
N ALA A 387 1.83 -8.21 -14.09
CA ALA A 387 1.29 -9.40 -14.73
C ALA A 387 1.82 -9.60 -16.17
N ILE A 388 2.03 -8.51 -16.91
CA ILE A 388 2.66 -8.55 -18.25
C ILE A 388 4.13 -8.97 -18.14
N GLU A 389 4.88 -8.41 -17.20
CA GLU A 389 6.30 -8.72 -17.00
C GLU A 389 6.50 -10.20 -16.61
N ILE A 390 5.69 -10.71 -15.68
CA ILE A 390 5.71 -12.13 -15.30
C ILE A 390 5.45 -13.03 -16.52
N LYS A 391 4.44 -12.73 -17.34
CA LYS A 391 4.16 -13.50 -18.57
C LYS A 391 5.33 -13.50 -19.56
N GLN A 392 6.07 -12.39 -19.65
CA GLN A 392 7.23 -12.31 -20.53
C GLN A 392 8.37 -13.19 -20.00
N LEU A 393 8.64 -13.15 -18.70
CA LEU A 393 9.65 -13.98 -18.04
C LEU A 393 9.32 -15.47 -18.15
N GLU A 394 8.05 -15.87 -17.95
CA GLU A 394 7.60 -17.26 -18.14
C GLU A 394 7.85 -17.75 -19.58
N LYS A 395 7.60 -16.87 -20.57
CA LYS A 395 7.82 -17.20 -21.98
C LYS A 395 9.31 -17.35 -22.30
N GLU A 396 10.18 -16.52 -21.70
CA GLU A 396 11.63 -16.66 -21.84
C GLU A 396 12.16 -17.92 -21.16
N LEU A 397 11.69 -18.21 -19.95
CA LEU A 397 12.05 -19.44 -19.23
C LEU A 397 11.74 -20.68 -20.09
N LYS A 398 10.52 -20.75 -20.62
CA LYS A 398 10.10 -21.87 -21.48
C LYS A 398 10.99 -22.03 -22.72
N ARG A 399 11.37 -20.92 -23.39
CA ARG A 399 12.30 -20.97 -24.53
C ARG A 399 13.69 -21.48 -24.13
N LYS A 400 14.16 -21.12 -22.94
CA LYS A 400 15.46 -21.58 -22.42
C LYS A 400 15.41 -23.07 -22.07
N GLU A 401 14.32 -23.54 -21.48
CA GLU A 401 14.10 -24.98 -21.22
C GLU A 401 14.07 -25.79 -22.52
N GLU A 402 13.34 -25.33 -23.54
CA GLU A 402 13.31 -25.95 -24.87
C GLU A 402 14.72 -25.99 -25.50
N SER A 403 15.48 -24.90 -25.39
CA SER A 403 16.87 -24.85 -25.86
C SER A 403 17.79 -25.80 -25.09
N PHE A 404 17.58 -25.97 -23.79
CA PHE A 404 18.35 -26.89 -22.95
C PHE A 404 18.07 -28.35 -23.32
N GLU A 405 16.80 -28.71 -23.54
CA GLU A 405 16.47 -30.08 -23.94
C GLU A 405 17.01 -30.40 -25.34
N HIS A 406 17.00 -29.41 -26.25
CA HIS A 406 17.63 -29.54 -27.56
C HIS A 406 19.15 -29.75 -27.46
N LEU A 407 19.81 -29.07 -26.52
CA LEU A 407 21.24 -29.23 -26.23
C LEU A 407 21.54 -30.64 -25.71
N LYS A 408 20.77 -31.11 -24.73
CA LYS A 408 20.90 -32.44 -24.14
C LYS A 408 20.77 -33.53 -25.20
N ASN A 409 19.80 -33.39 -26.12
CA ASN A 409 19.64 -34.30 -27.24
C ASN A 409 20.83 -34.25 -28.20
N SER A 410 21.31 -33.05 -28.56
CA SER A 410 22.50 -32.89 -29.41
C SER A 410 23.76 -33.49 -28.78
N VAL A 411 23.95 -33.37 -27.46
CA VAL A 411 25.09 -33.95 -26.74
C VAL A 411 25.00 -35.47 -26.78
N LYS A 412 23.81 -36.02 -26.54
CA LYS A 412 23.58 -37.47 -26.61
C LYS A 412 23.88 -38.02 -28.00
N GLU A 413 23.43 -37.32 -29.05
CA GLU A 413 23.65 -37.70 -30.43
C GLU A 413 25.14 -37.63 -30.84
N LYS A 414 25.85 -36.57 -30.42
CA LYS A 414 27.30 -36.44 -30.63
C LYS A 414 28.08 -37.52 -29.88
N LYS A 415 27.69 -37.86 -28.65
CA LYS A 415 28.29 -38.96 -27.87
C LYS A 415 28.15 -40.29 -28.60
N THR A 416 26.97 -40.58 -29.16
CA THR A 416 26.76 -41.78 -29.97
C THR A 416 27.68 -41.78 -31.20
N LYS A 417 27.75 -40.68 -31.95
CA LYS A 417 28.65 -40.55 -33.11
C LYS A 417 30.11 -40.76 -32.74
N LEU A 418 30.54 -40.26 -31.58
CA LEU A 418 31.91 -40.40 -31.11
C LEU A 418 32.25 -41.86 -30.78
N ILE A 419 31.33 -42.59 -30.13
CA ILE A 419 31.46 -44.03 -29.89
C ILE A 419 31.51 -44.82 -31.21
N GLU A 420 30.70 -44.44 -32.21
CA GLU A 420 30.72 -45.07 -33.55
C GLU A 420 32.06 -44.84 -34.27
N LEU A 421 32.57 -43.61 -34.21
CA LEU A 421 33.87 -43.22 -34.77
C LEU A 421 35.00 -43.98 -34.09
N GLU A 422 34.98 -44.06 -32.76
CA GLU A 422 35.97 -44.80 -31.98
C GLU A 422 35.99 -46.28 -32.39
N LYS A 423 34.81 -46.91 -32.56
CA LYS A 423 34.70 -48.27 -33.10
C LYS A 423 35.27 -48.40 -34.52
N GLN A 424 34.92 -47.48 -35.43
CA GLN A 424 35.45 -47.49 -36.80
C GLN A 424 36.96 -47.31 -36.83
N VAL A 425 37.51 -46.42 -36.00
CA VAL A 425 38.95 -46.17 -35.92
C VAL A 425 39.67 -47.42 -35.41
N VAL A 426 39.18 -48.04 -34.33
CA VAL A 426 39.72 -49.29 -33.82
C VAL A 426 39.69 -50.38 -34.91
N GLN A 427 38.59 -50.47 -35.66
CA GLN A 427 38.42 -51.48 -36.70
C GLN A 427 39.35 -51.23 -37.90
N ASN A 428 39.48 -49.98 -38.36
CA ASN A 428 40.41 -49.60 -39.43
C ASN A 428 41.87 -49.80 -39.02
N PHE A 429 42.22 -49.46 -37.77
CA PHE A 429 43.53 -49.73 -37.21
C PHE A 429 43.81 -51.23 -37.20
N THR A 430 42.86 -52.05 -36.72
CA THR A 430 42.96 -53.51 -36.72
C THR A 430 43.19 -54.06 -38.13
N VAL A 431 42.38 -53.66 -39.12
CA VAL A 431 42.50 -54.11 -40.52
C VAL A 431 43.84 -53.69 -41.12
N THR A 432 44.28 -52.46 -40.87
CA THR A 432 45.57 -51.95 -41.40
C THR A 432 46.74 -52.73 -40.80
N MET A 433 46.67 -53.04 -39.51
CA MET A 433 47.66 -53.89 -38.83
C MET A 433 47.68 -55.30 -39.39
N GLU A 434 46.52 -55.91 -39.64
CA GLU A 434 46.43 -57.23 -40.29
C GLU A 434 47.01 -57.21 -41.72
N GLN A 435 46.75 -56.17 -42.51
CA GLN A 435 47.30 -56.00 -43.86
C GLN A 435 48.83 -55.82 -43.86
N LEU A 436 49.37 -55.06 -42.90
CA LEU A 436 50.82 -54.92 -42.73
C LEU A 436 51.46 -56.26 -42.33
N LEU A 437 50.79 -57.03 -41.47
CA LEU A 437 51.23 -58.36 -41.05
C LEU A 437 51.17 -59.41 -42.16
N THR A 438 50.13 -59.39 -43.01
CA THR A 438 50.02 -60.29 -44.17
C THR A 438 51.04 -59.95 -45.25
N LYS A 439 51.21 -58.66 -45.59
CA LYS A 439 52.29 -58.22 -46.50
C LYS A 439 53.69 -58.61 -45.98
N SER A 440 53.89 -58.59 -44.66
CA SER A 440 55.10 -59.09 -44.00
C SER A 440 55.29 -60.61 -44.16
N LYS A 441 54.21 -61.41 -44.05
CA LYS A 441 54.23 -62.86 -44.22
C LYS A 441 54.40 -63.32 -45.67
N ASP A 442 53.79 -62.63 -46.63
CA ASP A 442 53.93 -62.95 -48.06
C ASP A 442 55.35 -62.68 -48.58
N ILE A 443 56.06 -61.71 -48.00
CA ILE A 443 57.48 -61.48 -48.28
C ILE A 443 58.37 -62.61 -47.73
N LYS A 444 58.00 -63.23 -46.61
CA LYS A 444 58.71 -64.42 -46.08
C LYS A 444 58.49 -65.68 -46.91
N LYS A 445 57.35 -65.82 -47.60
CA LYS A 445 57.07 -66.95 -48.50
C LYS A 445 57.82 -66.90 -49.84
N ILE A 446 58.36 -65.75 -50.22
CA ILE A 446 59.10 -65.56 -51.49
C ILE A 446 60.63 -65.71 -51.27
N GLN A 447 61.08 -65.94 -50.03
CA GLN A 447 62.49 -66.19 -49.68
C GLN A 447 62.80 -67.67 -49.36
N PHE A 448 61.95 -68.60 -49.79
CA PHE A 448 62.28 -70.02 -49.85
C PHE A 448 62.23 -70.51 -51.29
#